data_AF-A0A531KGK8-F1
#
_entry.id   AF-A0A531KGK8-F1
#
_cell.length_a   1.000
_cell.length_b   1.000
_cell.length_c   1.000
_cell.angle_alpha   90.00
_cell.angle_beta   90.00
_cell.angle_gamma   90.00
#
_symmetry.space_group_name_H-M   'P 1'
#
loop_
_entity.id
_entity.type
_entity.pdbx_description
1 polymer ?
#
loop_
_entity_poly.entity_id
_entity_poly.type
_entity_poly.pdbx_seq_one_letter_code
_entity_poly.pdbx_strand_id
1 'polypeptide(L)'
;ADPIKKPIGTGPFELVSYSVGEKAVVKRRENGKWWGGEAPLDSVEFIDYGTDFNASVNAFESGEIDVNFETPADFIDILDQMDLVKSEVATATTLVARTNITHKPYDDQRVRNALQMAVDNNAVLELGYAGRGTPGENHHVSPIHPEYFPLPKKRRDAAGAKKLMAEAG
;
A
#
# COMPACT_ATOMS: atom_id res chain seq x y z
N ALA A 1 13.65 -22.21 1.25
CA ALA A 1 12.79 -23.07 2.08
C ALA A 1 11.37 -22.50 2.01
N ASP A 2 10.34 -23.34 1.93
CA ASP A 2 8.94 -22.89 1.92
C ASP A 2 8.56 -22.47 3.36
N PRO A 3 8.34 -21.17 3.63
CA PRO A 3 8.08 -20.68 4.98
C PRO A 3 6.72 -21.15 5.52
N ILE A 4 5.79 -21.57 4.67
CA ILE A 4 4.50 -22.12 5.10
C ILE A 4 4.67 -23.57 5.55
N LYS A 5 5.46 -24.36 4.82
CA LYS A 5 5.73 -25.77 5.18
C LYS A 5 6.70 -25.93 6.35
N LYS A 6 7.58 -24.95 6.57
CA LYS A 6 8.56 -24.93 7.67
C LYS A 6 8.65 -23.52 8.27
N PRO A 7 7.61 -23.08 9.02
CA PRO A 7 7.49 -21.71 9.56
C PRO A 7 8.37 -21.50 10.79
N ILE A 8 9.67 -21.76 10.67
CA ILE A 8 10.63 -21.59 11.77
C ILE A 8 11.09 -20.14 11.81
N GLY A 9 10.44 -19.34 12.65
CA GLY A 9 10.81 -17.96 12.94
C GLY A 9 11.30 -17.75 14.38
N THR A 10 11.69 -16.52 14.69
CA THR A 10 12.07 -16.07 16.05
C THR A 10 11.02 -15.16 16.69
N GLY A 11 9.85 -15.05 16.07
CA GLY A 11 8.74 -14.20 16.52
C GLY A 11 7.94 -14.80 17.69
N PRO A 12 7.03 -13.99 18.29
CA PRO A 12 6.21 -14.40 19.42
C PRO A 12 5.08 -15.37 19.07
N PHE A 13 4.75 -15.55 17.79
CA PHE A 13 3.69 -16.44 17.34
C PHE A 13 4.23 -17.50 16.37
N GLU A 14 3.61 -18.68 16.39
CA GLU A 14 3.92 -19.83 15.54
C GLU A 14 2.72 -20.10 14.62
N LEU A 15 3.00 -20.37 13.34
CA LEU A 15 1.96 -20.67 12.34
C LEU A 15 1.32 -22.02 12.64
N VAL A 16 -0.01 -22.02 12.77
CA VAL A 16 -0.83 -23.21 13.06
C VAL A 16 -1.51 -23.72 11.79
N SER A 17 -2.10 -22.83 11.00
CA SER A 17 -2.75 -23.18 9.75
C SER A 17 -2.67 -22.04 8.73
N TYR A 18 -2.71 -22.41 7.45
CA TYR A 18 -2.69 -21.47 6.34
C TYR A 18 -3.54 -22.02 5.20
N SER A 19 -4.63 -21.33 4.89
CA SER A 19 -5.51 -21.58 3.75
C SER A 19 -5.35 -20.43 2.76
N VAL A 20 -4.85 -20.74 1.57
CA VAL A 20 -4.57 -19.75 0.52
C VAL A 20 -5.86 -19.02 0.14
N GLY A 21 -5.84 -17.68 0.23
CA GLY A 21 -6.98 -16.83 -0.14
C GLY A 21 -8.14 -16.87 0.86
N GLU A 22 -7.94 -17.43 2.05
CA GLU A 22 -8.98 -17.54 3.07
C GLU A 22 -8.50 -17.04 4.42
N LYS A 23 -7.50 -17.70 5.03
CA LYS A 23 -7.03 -17.34 6.37
C LYS A 23 -5.68 -17.91 6.74
N ALA A 24 -5.05 -17.27 7.73
CA ALA A 24 -3.91 -17.82 8.46
C ALA A 24 -4.17 -17.72 9.97
N VAL A 25 -3.83 -18.77 10.72
CA VAL A 25 -3.94 -18.79 12.17
C VAL A 25 -2.56 -18.95 12.77
N VAL A 26 -2.21 -18.05 13.69
CA VAL A 26 -0.97 -18.13 14.47
C VAL A 26 -1.29 -18.18 15.96
N LYS A 27 -0.56 -18.98 16.72
CA LYS A 27 -0.71 -19.07 18.18
C LYS A 27 0.54 -18.57 18.88
N ARG A 28 0.39 -18.04 20.08
CA ARG A 28 1.52 -17.61 20.89
C ARG A 28 2.50 -18.78 21.05
N ARG A 29 3.78 -18.49 20.89
CA ARG A 29 4.87 -19.42 21.13
C ARG A 29 4.85 -19.83 22.60
N GLU A 30 4.72 -21.13 22.84
CA GLU A 30 4.82 -21.72 24.17
C GLU A 30 6.23 -22.28 24.43
N ASN A 31 6.94 -22.66 23.35
CA ASN A 31 8.24 -23.32 23.44
C ASN A 31 9.41 -22.35 23.22
N GLY A 32 10.22 -22.21 24.27
CA GLY A 32 11.35 -21.28 24.29
C GLY A 32 10.89 -19.85 24.52
N LYS A 33 11.68 -19.11 25.31
CA LYS A 33 11.36 -17.72 25.62
C LYS A 33 11.54 -16.86 24.37
N TRP A 34 10.49 -16.14 23.96
CA TRP A 34 10.65 -15.10 22.95
C TRP A 34 11.51 -13.97 23.52
N TRP A 35 12.44 -13.46 22.72
CA TRP A 35 13.41 -12.45 23.15
C TRP A 35 12.75 -11.11 23.51
N GLY A 36 11.54 -10.84 23.03
CA GLY A 36 10.73 -9.66 23.36
C GLY A 36 9.88 -9.78 24.63
N GLY A 37 9.95 -10.90 25.36
CA GLY A 37 9.13 -11.15 26.55
C GLY A 37 7.91 -12.03 26.25
N GLU A 38 6.77 -11.71 26.84
CA GLU A 38 5.51 -12.44 26.67
C GLU A 38 4.58 -11.67 25.74
N ALA A 39 4.04 -12.34 24.73
CA ALA A 39 3.04 -11.74 23.85
C ALA A 39 1.66 -11.72 24.52
N PRO A 40 0.93 -10.60 24.43
CA PRO A 40 -0.31 -10.42 25.19
C PRO A 40 -1.50 -11.23 24.65
N LEU A 41 -1.44 -11.73 23.41
CA LEU A 41 -2.51 -12.50 22.77
C LEU A 41 -2.19 -13.99 22.77
N ASP A 42 -3.21 -14.84 22.90
CA ASP A 42 -3.09 -16.29 22.76
C ASP A 42 -3.00 -16.74 21.30
N SER A 43 -3.70 -16.04 20.40
CA SER A 43 -3.83 -16.36 18.99
C SER A 43 -4.17 -15.12 18.17
N VAL A 44 -3.83 -15.15 16.88
CA VAL A 44 -4.29 -14.16 15.89
C VAL A 44 -4.79 -14.92 14.68
N GLU A 45 -5.98 -14.55 14.21
CA GLU A 45 -6.55 -15.01 12.94
C GLU A 45 -6.48 -13.88 11.91
N PHE A 46 -5.77 -14.13 10.82
CA PHE A 46 -5.74 -13.25 9.66
C PHE A 46 -6.74 -13.77 8.65
N ILE A 47 -7.79 -13.00 8.37
CA ILE A 47 -8.86 -13.36 7.44
C ILE A 47 -8.67 -12.57 6.15
N ASP A 48 -8.72 -13.26 5.01
CA ASP A 48 -8.66 -12.66 3.68
C ASP A 48 -10.09 -12.45 3.15
N TYR A 49 -10.55 -11.20 3.16
CA TYR A 49 -11.84 -10.82 2.59
C TYR A 49 -11.77 -10.52 1.07
N GLY A 50 -10.61 -10.76 0.44
CA GLY A 50 -10.39 -10.46 -0.97
C GLY A 50 -10.31 -8.96 -1.24
N THR A 51 -10.76 -8.56 -2.43
CA THR A 51 -10.60 -7.18 -2.92
C THR A 51 -11.83 -6.30 -2.69
N ASP A 52 -12.95 -6.86 -2.21
CA ASP A 52 -14.16 -6.09 -1.90
C ASP A 52 -14.13 -5.66 -0.44
N PHE A 53 -13.80 -4.39 -0.20
CA PHE A 53 -13.68 -3.86 1.15
C PHE A 53 -15.03 -3.76 1.88
N ASN A 54 -16.17 -3.85 1.19
CA ASN A 54 -17.48 -3.94 1.87
C ASN A 54 -17.57 -5.16 2.79
N ALA A 55 -16.89 -6.25 2.47
CA ALA A 55 -16.81 -7.41 3.35
C ALA A 55 -16.14 -7.07 4.69
N SER A 56 -15.08 -6.24 4.69
CA SER A 56 -14.43 -5.77 5.92
C SER A 56 -15.31 -4.82 6.73
N VAL A 57 -16.10 -3.96 6.07
CA VAL A 57 -17.09 -3.09 6.75
C VAL A 57 -18.13 -3.96 7.48
N ASN A 58 -18.73 -4.92 6.78
CA ASN A 58 -19.70 -5.85 7.38
C ASN A 58 -19.09 -6.67 8.53
N ALA A 59 -17.82 -7.06 8.42
CA ALA A 59 -17.10 -7.80 9.46
C ALA A 59 -16.86 -6.95 10.72
N PHE A 60 -16.59 -5.64 10.57
CA PHE A 60 -16.58 -4.73 11.72
C PHE A 60 -17.98 -4.56 12.33
N GLU A 61 -19.02 -4.42 11.49
CA GLU A 61 -20.41 -4.26 11.98
C GLU A 61 -20.90 -5.49 12.76
N SER A 62 -20.50 -6.70 12.33
CA SER A 62 -20.87 -7.95 13.00
C SER A 62 -20.01 -8.26 14.24
N GLY A 63 -18.88 -7.55 14.42
CA GLY A 63 -17.88 -7.85 15.44
C GLY A 63 -17.04 -9.09 15.13
N GLU A 64 -16.94 -9.49 13.86
CA GLU A 64 -16.11 -10.62 13.41
C GLU A 64 -14.61 -10.29 13.44
N ILE A 65 -14.24 -9.02 13.22
CA ILE A 65 -12.85 -8.56 13.29
C ILE A 65 -12.68 -7.43 14.31
N ASP A 66 -11.52 -7.45 14.97
CA ASP A 66 -11.12 -6.42 15.93
C ASP A 66 -10.29 -5.29 15.28
N VAL A 67 -9.62 -5.59 14.16
CA VAL A 67 -8.66 -4.68 13.51
C VAL A 67 -8.52 -5.03 12.02
N ASN A 68 -8.27 -4.00 11.20
CA ASN A 68 -7.83 -4.17 9.81
C ASN A 68 -6.41 -3.60 9.63
N PHE A 69 -5.73 -4.05 8.58
CA PHE A 69 -4.38 -3.59 8.27
C PHE A 69 -4.37 -2.22 7.58
N GLU A 70 -5.28 -2.01 6.62
CA GLU A 70 -5.37 -0.79 5.83
C GLU A 70 -6.84 -0.49 5.50
N THR A 71 -7.21 0.80 5.52
CA THR A 71 -8.51 1.29 5.07
C THR A 71 -8.33 2.09 3.78
N PRO A 72 -8.92 1.66 2.66
CA PRO A 72 -8.89 2.43 1.41
C PRO A 72 -9.55 3.80 1.58
N ALA A 73 -9.07 4.80 0.82
CA ALA A 73 -9.51 6.18 0.96
C ALA A 73 -11.03 6.36 0.90
N ASP A 74 -11.72 5.62 0.03
CA ASP A 74 -13.16 5.70 -0.18
C ASP A 74 -13.99 5.16 1.00
N PHE A 75 -13.39 4.33 1.86
CA PHE A 75 -14.06 3.68 2.99
C PHE A 75 -13.74 4.34 4.34
N ILE A 76 -12.83 5.30 4.37
CA ILE A 76 -12.47 6.00 5.61
C ILE A 76 -13.70 6.69 6.21
N ASP A 77 -14.46 7.42 5.41
CA ASP A 77 -15.64 8.15 5.91
C ASP A 77 -16.76 7.21 6.35
N ILE A 78 -16.83 5.99 5.79
CA ILE A 78 -17.78 4.94 6.20
C ILE A 78 -17.39 4.40 7.57
N LEU A 79 -16.11 4.02 7.76
CA LEU A 79 -15.64 3.50 9.05
C LEU A 79 -15.61 4.58 10.14
N ASP A 80 -15.40 5.85 9.79
CA ASP A 80 -15.47 6.98 10.73
C ASP A 80 -16.88 7.18 11.34
N GLN A 81 -17.93 6.59 10.73
CA GLN A 81 -19.29 6.59 11.28
C GLN A 81 -19.53 5.47 12.31
N MET A 82 -18.58 4.55 12.45
CA MET A 82 -18.62 3.45 13.42
C MET A 82 -17.87 3.84 14.70
N ASP A 83 -18.15 3.18 15.82
CA ASP A 83 -17.45 3.41 17.10
C ASP A 83 -16.08 2.68 17.12
N LEU A 84 -15.23 3.02 16.14
CA LEU A 84 -13.91 2.42 15.94
C LEU A 84 -12.80 3.39 16.31
N VAL A 85 -11.65 2.85 16.73
CA VAL A 85 -10.45 3.65 16.96
C VAL A 85 -9.66 3.77 15.65
N LYS A 86 -9.58 5.00 15.13
CA LYS A 86 -8.78 5.31 13.95
C LYS A 86 -7.29 5.45 14.30
N SER A 87 -6.45 4.74 13.56
CA SER A 87 -4.99 4.91 13.59
C SER A 87 -4.53 5.40 12.22
N GLU A 88 -3.74 6.47 12.19
CA GLU A 88 -3.17 7.04 10.97
C GLU A 88 -1.65 7.10 11.07
N VAL A 89 -0.96 6.66 10.02
CA VAL A 89 0.49 6.73 9.92
C VAL A 89 0.90 7.11 8.50
N ALA A 90 1.82 8.06 8.37
CA ALA A 90 2.43 8.37 7.09
C ALA A 90 3.30 7.20 6.62
N THR A 91 3.08 6.73 5.40
CA THR A 91 3.83 5.59 4.83
C THR A 91 4.81 6.06 3.74
N ALA A 92 5.75 5.18 3.37
CA ALA A 92 6.55 5.34 2.16
C ALA A 92 5.88 4.73 0.91
N THR A 93 4.62 4.29 1.02
CA THR A 93 3.87 3.72 -0.11
C THR A 93 3.67 4.80 -1.17
N THR A 94 3.88 4.45 -2.43
CA THR A 94 3.76 5.38 -3.57
C THR A 94 3.03 4.68 -4.71
N LEU A 95 1.93 5.28 -5.16
CA LEU A 95 1.28 4.89 -6.39
C LEU A 95 2.19 5.23 -7.58
N VAL A 96 2.38 4.27 -8.48
CA VAL A 96 3.29 4.43 -9.62
C VAL A 96 2.75 3.76 -10.87
N ALA A 97 2.68 4.52 -11.96
CA ALA A 97 2.53 3.97 -13.30
C ALA A 97 3.92 3.81 -13.92
N ARG A 98 4.29 2.59 -14.32
CA ARG A 98 5.58 2.30 -14.95
C ARG A 98 5.38 1.92 -16.41
N THR A 99 6.19 2.52 -17.26
CA THR A 99 6.27 2.16 -18.67
C THR A 99 7.23 0.98 -18.86
N ASN A 100 6.87 0.02 -19.71
CA ASN A 100 7.78 -1.07 -20.07
C ASN A 100 8.86 -0.56 -21.06
N ILE A 101 10.04 -0.23 -20.54
CA ILE A 101 11.11 0.44 -21.31
C ILE A 101 11.72 -0.40 -22.43
N THR A 102 11.40 -1.69 -22.54
CA THR A 102 11.87 -2.56 -23.63
C THR A 102 10.87 -2.68 -24.77
N HIS A 103 9.71 -2.04 -24.66
CA HIS A 103 8.61 -2.12 -25.63
C HIS A 103 8.28 -0.75 -26.20
N LYS A 104 8.10 -0.69 -27.52
CA LYS A 104 7.61 0.52 -28.20
C LYS A 104 6.22 0.92 -27.69
N PRO A 105 5.92 2.22 -27.53
CA PRO A 105 6.79 3.38 -27.79
C PRO A 105 7.64 3.80 -26.56
N TYR A 106 7.64 3.02 -25.48
CA TYR A 106 8.25 3.40 -24.20
C TYR A 106 9.75 3.15 -24.13
N ASP A 107 10.34 2.51 -25.15
CA ASP A 107 11.80 2.43 -25.36
C ASP A 107 12.41 3.83 -25.59
N ASP A 108 11.68 4.76 -26.19
CA ASP A 108 12.08 6.16 -26.33
C ASP A 108 11.90 6.94 -25.01
N GLN A 109 13.00 7.52 -24.50
CA GLN A 109 12.97 8.36 -23.30
C GLN A 109 12.09 9.60 -23.45
N ARG A 110 11.97 10.16 -24.66
CA ARG A 110 11.13 11.33 -24.95
C ARG A 110 9.66 11.02 -24.70
N VAL A 111 9.20 9.83 -25.08
CA VAL A 111 7.84 9.35 -24.82
C VAL A 111 7.59 9.24 -23.30
N ARG A 112 8.54 8.69 -22.55
CA ARG A 112 8.42 8.58 -21.08
C ARG A 112 8.41 9.94 -20.38
N ASN A 113 9.25 10.87 -20.83
CA ASN A 113 9.26 12.24 -20.33
C ASN A 113 7.95 12.96 -20.66
N ALA A 114 7.42 12.81 -21.87
CA ALA A 114 6.15 13.40 -22.27
C ALA A 114 4.98 12.86 -21.45
N LEU A 115 4.96 11.55 -21.17
CA LEU A 115 3.97 10.93 -20.28
C LEU A 115 4.01 11.59 -18.89
N GLN A 116 5.20 11.72 -18.31
CA GLN A 116 5.35 12.34 -17.00
C GLN A 116 4.93 13.82 -16.99
N MET A 117 5.19 14.57 -18.06
CA MET A 117 4.76 15.96 -18.21
C MET A 117 3.24 16.09 -18.37
N ALA A 118 2.57 15.10 -18.94
CA ALA A 118 1.13 15.15 -19.20
C ALA A 118 0.27 14.99 -17.93
N VAL A 119 0.81 14.32 -16.90
CA VAL A 119 0.09 13.94 -15.67
C VAL A 119 0.10 15.06 -14.65
N ASP A 120 -1.08 15.33 -14.05
CA ASP A 120 -1.21 16.18 -12.87
C ASP A 120 -1.26 15.31 -11.62
N ASN A 121 -0.18 15.27 -10.85
CA ASN A 121 -0.13 14.44 -9.64
C ASN A 121 -1.11 14.91 -8.54
N ASN A 122 -1.52 16.18 -8.54
CA ASN A 122 -2.56 16.65 -7.61
C ASN A 122 -3.92 16.12 -8.02
N ALA A 123 -4.26 16.17 -9.32
CA ALA A 123 -5.52 15.61 -9.81
C ALA A 123 -5.58 14.08 -9.59
N VAL A 124 -4.46 13.38 -9.75
CA VAL A 124 -4.39 11.94 -9.44
C VAL A 124 -4.65 11.66 -7.97
N LEU A 125 -4.06 12.45 -7.06
CA LEU A 125 -4.31 12.31 -5.62
C LEU A 125 -5.76 12.63 -5.25
N GLU A 126 -6.32 13.70 -5.80
CA GLU A 126 -7.70 14.11 -5.56
C GLU A 126 -8.69 13.03 -6.04
N LEU A 127 -8.55 12.57 -7.28
CA LEU A 127 -9.50 11.63 -7.89
C LEU A 127 -9.31 10.19 -7.40
N GLY A 128 -8.08 9.77 -7.11
CA GLY A 128 -7.78 8.39 -6.75
C GLY A 128 -7.76 8.11 -5.24
N TYR A 129 -7.55 9.12 -4.41
CA TYR A 129 -7.40 8.98 -2.96
C TYR A 129 -8.21 10.05 -2.19
N ALA A 130 -9.12 10.76 -2.84
CA ALA A 130 -9.92 11.83 -2.24
C ALA A 130 -9.06 12.89 -1.50
N GLY A 131 -7.86 13.16 -2.02
CA GLY A 131 -6.93 14.11 -1.40
C GLY A 131 -6.18 13.57 -0.17
N ARG A 132 -6.40 12.31 0.22
CA ARG A 132 -5.80 11.70 1.42
C ARG A 132 -4.39 11.20 1.11
N GLY A 133 -3.40 12.04 1.39
CA GLY A 133 -1.98 11.74 1.22
C GLY A 133 -1.19 12.95 0.75
N THR A 134 -0.02 12.70 0.17
CA THR A 134 0.85 13.75 -0.37
C THR A 134 1.02 13.60 -1.88
N PRO A 135 1.00 14.69 -2.67
CA PRO A 135 1.25 14.61 -4.10
C PRO A 135 2.60 13.97 -4.41
N GLY A 136 2.62 13.00 -5.33
CA GLY A 136 3.86 12.34 -5.73
C GLY A 136 4.86 13.29 -6.37
N GLU A 137 6.14 13.15 -6.02
CA GLU A 137 7.23 14.02 -6.51
C GLU A 137 7.96 13.46 -7.74
N ASN A 138 7.40 12.43 -8.37
CA ASN A 138 7.98 11.79 -9.55
C ASN A 138 9.34 11.09 -9.31
N HIS A 139 9.57 10.64 -8.07
CA HIS A 139 10.67 9.76 -7.64
C HIS A 139 10.24 8.88 -6.46
N HIS A 140 11.02 7.85 -6.13
CA HIS A 140 10.66 6.83 -5.12
C HIS A 140 11.10 7.15 -3.69
N VAL A 141 11.81 8.26 -3.45
CA VAL A 141 12.25 8.63 -2.10
C VAL A 141 11.14 9.40 -1.39
N SER A 142 10.58 8.81 -0.33
CA SER A 142 9.56 9.44 0.51
C SER A 142 10.20 10.50 1.44
N PRO A 143 9.51 11.62 1.73
CA PRO A 143 9.94 12.61 2.72
C PRO A 143 10.14 12.07 4.13
N ILE A 144 9.57 10.90 4.47
CA ILE A 144 9.81 10.26 5.78
C ILE A 144 11.20 9.61 5.88
N HIS A 145 11.88 9.40 4.75
CA HIS A 145 13.22 8.83 4.75
C HIS A 145 14.22 9.84 5.33
N PRO A 146 15.09 9.47 6.30
CA PRO A 146 16.02 10.40 6.93
C PRO A 146 16.96 11.14 5.95
N GLU A 147 17.26 10.49 4.82
CA GLU A 147 18.13 11.04 3.77
C GLU A 147 17.35 11.65 2.59
N TYR A 148 16.07 12.00 2.78
CA TYR A 148 15.29 12.65 1.74
C TYR A 148 15.96 13.94 1.26
N PHE A 149 16.07 14.10 -0.05
CA PHE A 149 16.59 15.30 -0.68
C PHE A 149 15.57 15.87 -1.67
N PRO A 150 15.10 17.12 -1.49
CA PRO A 150 14.08 17.70 -2.35
C PRO A 150 14.64 17.98 -3.74
N LEU A 151 14.07 17.33 -4.76
CA LEU A 151 14.36 17.61 -6.16
C LEU A 151 13.44 18.72 -6.71
N PRO A 152 13.85 19.42 -7.78
CA PRO A 152 12.97 20.36 -8.46
C PRO A 152 11.65 19.68 -8.89
N LYS A 153 10.52 20.22 -8.42
CA LYS A 153 9.19 19.66 -8.70
C LYS A 153 8.89 19.69 -10.20
N LYS A 154 8.51 18.54 -10.76
CA LYS A 154 7.99 18.45 -12.13
C LYS A 154 6.54 18.90 -12.15
N ARG A 155 6.26 19.99 -12.87
CA ARG A 155 4.89 20.49 -13.06
C ARG A 155 4.28 19.89 -14.33
N ARG A 156 2.96 19.75 -14.35
CA ARG A 156 2.24 19.36 -15.55
C ARG A 156 2.45 20.40 -16.65
N ASP A 157 2.81 19.92 -17.84
CA ASP A 157 2.93 20.69 -19.07
C ASP A 157 2.38 19.86 -20.24
N ALA A 158 1.07 19.99 -20.47
CA ALA A 158 0.39 19.27 -21.53
C ALA A 158 0.83 19.73 -22.94
N ALA A 159 1.24 21.00 -23.09
CA ALA A 159 1.69 21.52 -24.39
C ALA A 159 3.08 20.97 -24.73
N GLY A 160 4.01 21.02 -23.78
CA GLY A 160 5.34 20.42 -23.91
C GLY A 160 5.27 18.91 -24.08
N ALA A 161 4.38 18.21 -23.37
CA ALA A 161 4.16 16.78 -23.56
C ALA A 161 3.74 16.45 -25.01
N LYS A 162 2.74 17.16 -25.55
CA LYS A 162 2.30 16.97 -26.95
C LYS A 162 3.41 17.24 -27.96
N LYS A 163 4.18 18.31 -27.75
CA LYS A 163 5.33 18.65 -28.60
C LYS A 163 6.36 17.52 -28.58
N LEU A 164 6.72 17.04 -27.39
CA LEU A 164 7.73 16.00 -27.22
C LEU A 164 7.28 14.64 -27.79
N MET A 165 5.98 14.33 -27.72
CA MET A 165 5.41 13.17 -28.42
C MET A 165 5.55 13.32 -29.95
N ALA A 166 5.22 14.48 -30.52
CA ALA A 166 5.36 14.70 -31.96
C ALA A 166 6.83 14.62 -32.44
N GLU A 167 7.78 15.06 -31.62
CA GLU A 167 9.21 14.90 -31.87
C GLU A 167 9.68 13.44 -31.77
N ALA A 168 8.98 12.61 -30.98
CA ALA A 168 9.28 11.19 -30.82
C ALA A 168 8.82 10.32 -32.00
N GLY A 169 7.80 10.78 -32.75
CA GLY A 169 7.19 10.09 -33.88
C GLY A 169 5.94 9.31 -33.49
#